data_AF-A7SXC9-F1
#
_entry.id   AF-A7SXC9-F1
#
_cell.length_a   1.000
_cell.length_b   1.000
_cell.length_c   1.000
_cell.angle_alpha   90.00
_cell.angle_beta   90.00
_cell.angle_gamma   90.00
#
_symmetry.space_group_name_H-M   'P 1'
#
loop_
_entity.id
_entity.type
_entity.pdbx_description
1 polymer ?
#
loop_
_entity_poly.entity_id
_entity_poly.type
_entity_poly.pdbx_seq_one_letter_code
_entity_poly.pdbx_strand_id
1 'polypeptide(L)'
;MEEVKDVIINIDENEKHTSGLGRLRFALNYNATKTELQVTIIKASDLFVHDNKEGINPYVKISLLPQKFCWQKTRIVEDSPDAVFNESFVISGFSKERIREYKLSFCVVNYHEYFKERYADDVIGEIHFPLSELKVPDDKSTVSLTRWTDLRPVASSKSDPVDLGEVCVSLCFRPFSGRLIVTVTKIQGLSKVACLVSDPYIKLSLYCDGVRLSKANTRVKRRTLNPIYNEKFNFNVTADQISHTTVALRVANHREAHSPSLGLVLLGYNSRGSGQEQWHGMLESPSRHIEKWHKILPDDLA
;
A
#
# COMPACT_ATOMS: atom_id res chain seq x y z
N MET A 1 -25.09 20.75 -26.38
CA MET A 1 -23.94 19.89 -26.07
C MET A 1 -22.82 20.83 -25.66
N GLU A 2 -22.66 21.07 -24.36
CA GLU A 2 -21.50 21.81 -23.87
C GLU A 2 -20.27 20.91 -23.94
N GLU A 3 -19.25 21.35 -24.66
CA GLU A 3 -17.93 20.72 -24.65
C GLU A 3 -17.37 20.78 -23.23
N VAL A 4 -17.21 19.62 -22.59
CA VAL A 4 -16.46 19.50 -21.33
C VAL A 4 -15.01 19.84 -21.64
N LYS A 5 -14.59 21.07 -21.34
CA LYS A 5 -13.19 21.49 -21.52
C LYS A 5 -12.33 20.87 -20.42
N ASP A 6 -11.78 19.69 -20.70
CA ASP A 6 -10.76 19.04 -19.86
C ASP A 6 -9.60 20.01 -19.57
N VAL A 7 -9.14 20.05 -18.32
CA VAL A 7 -7.86 20.72 -18.00
C VAL A 7 -6.77 19.71 -18.24
N ILE A 8 -5.92 19.94 -19.23
CA ILE A 8 -4.72 19.14 -19.48
C ILE A 8 -3.52 19.95 -19.01
N ILE A 9 -2.86 19.48 -17.96
CA ILE A 9 -1.60 20.03 -17.46
C ILE A 9 -0.49 19.11 -17.96
N ASN A 10 0.27 19.57 -18.96
CA ASN A 10 1.47 18.88 -19.41
C ASN A 10 2.69 19.62 -18.88
N ILE A 11 3.53 18.93 -18.14
CA ILE A 11 4.78 19.46 -17.60
C ILE A 11 5.90 18.63 -18.23
N ASP A 12 6.49 19.15 -19.31
CA ASP A 12 7.49 18.44 -20.14
C ASP A 12 8.80 19.22 -20.38
N GLU A 13 9.88 18.43 -20.31
CA GLU A 13 11.22 18.43 -20.95
C GLU A 13 12.36 19.41 -20.62
N ASN A 14 12.19 20.59 -20.01
CA ASN A 14 13.32 21.54 -19.86
C ASN A 14 13.91 21.70 -18.44
N GLU A 15 13.55 20.85 -17.49
CA GLU A 15 14.22 20.83 -16.18
C GLU A 15 15.51 20.02 -16.28
N LYS A 16 16.64 20.63 -15.88
CA LYS A 16 17.93 19.93 -15.81
C LYS A 16 17.78 18.72 -14.89
N HIS A 17 17.95 17.53 -15.45
CA HIS A 17 18.01 16.27 -14.72
C HIS A 17 19.15 16.33 -13.70
N THR A 18 18.84 16.13 -12.42
CA THR A 18 19.84 16.23 -11.33
C THR A 18 20.03 14.93 -10.56
N SER A 19 19.16 13.94 -10.73
CA SER A 19 19.21 12.68 -10.00
C SER A 19 19.96 11.60 -10.77
N GLY A 20 20.92 10.91 -10.13
CA GLY A 20 21.64 9.79 -10.76
C GLY A 20 20.85 8.47 -10.86
N LEU A 21 19.57 8.46 -10.47
CA LEU A 21 18.74 7.24 -10.38
C LEU A 21 17.75 7.09 -11.55
N GLY A 22 17.65 8.10 -12.41
CA GLY A 22 16.68 8.17 -13.50
C GLY A 22 15.38 8.88 -13.12
N ARG A 23 14.39 8.80 -14.00
CA ARG A 23 13.11 9.54 -13.90
C ARG A 23 11.92 8.70 -14.38
N LEU A 24 10.74 9.02 -13.87
CA LEU A 24 9.49 8.36 -14.23
C LEU A 24 8.50 9.36 -14.86
N ARG A 25 7.91 8.98 -15.99
CA ARG A 25 6.79 9.69 -16.62
C ARG A 25 5.48 8.99 -16.28
N PHE A 26 4.55 9.74 -15.70
CA PHE A 26 3.21 9.25 -15.38
C PHE A 26 2.14 10.28 -15.73
N ALA A 27 0.91 9.80 -15.90
CA ALA A 27 -0.26 10.64 -16.07
C ALA A 27 -1.34 10.31 -15.04
N LEU A 28 -2.02 11.34 -14.55
CA LEU A 28 -3.12 11.26 -13.61
C LEU A 28 -4.35 11.90 -14.25
N ASN A 29 -5.46 11.19 -14.29
CA ASN A 29 -6.74 11.73 -14.76
C ASN A 29 -7.78 11.54 -13.65
N TYR A 30 -8.28 12.64 -13.10
CA TYR A 30 -9.28 12.64 -12.05
C TYR A 30 -10.62 13.13 -12.60
N ASN A 31 -11.66 12.30 -12.41
CA ASN A 31 -13.04 12.62 -12.72
C ASN A 31 -13.85 12.78 -11.43
N ALA A 32 -14.18 14.01 -11.08
CA ALA A 32 -14.94 14.36 -9.88
C ALA A 32 -16.39 13.85 -9.92
N THR A 33 -17.01 13.82 -11.10
CA THR A 33 -18.40 13.35 -11.28
C THR A 33 -18.52 11.85 -11.05
N LYS A 34 -17.55 11.07 -11.56
CA LYS A 34 -17.49 9.62 -11.37
C LYS A 34 -16.81 9.21 -10.06
N THR A 35 -16.16 10.15 -9.38
CA THR A 35 -15.29 9.88 -8.23
C THR A 35 -14.20 8.87 -8.59
N GLU A 36 -13.50 9.09 -9.71
CA GLU A 36 -12.51 8.17 -10.24
C GLU A 36 -11.16 8.85 -10.41
N LEU A 37 -10.09 8.20 -9.96
CA LEU A 37 -8.71 8.59 -10.24
C LEU A 37 -8.06 7.50 -11.10
N GLN A 38 -7.73 7.84 -12.33
CA GLN A 38 -6.92 7.01 -13.21
C GLN A 38 -5.45 7.41 -13.09
N VAL A 39 -4.59 6.42 -12.86
CA VAL A 39 -3.14 6.55 -12.76
C VAL A 39 -2.53 5.76 -13.91
N THR A 40 -1.74 6.41 -14.76
CA THR A 40 -1.08 5.78 -15.90
C THR A 40 0.42 5.88 -15.74
N ILE A 41 1.09 4.74 -15.71
CA ILE A 41 2.56 4.66 -15.74
C ILE A 41 2.97 4.56 -17.21
N ILE A 42 3.65 5.58 -17.73
CA ILE A 42 3.96 5.68 -19.15
C ILE A 42 5.31 5.01 -19.42
N LYS A 43 6.39 5.58 -18.89
CA LYS A 43 7.75 5.05 -19.04
C LYS A 43 8.68 5.54 -17.95
N ALA A 44 9.76 4.82 -17.72
CA ALA A 44 10.93 5.29 -16.99
C ALA A 44 12.08 5.53 -17.97
N SER A 45 13.00 6.42 -17.62
CA SER A 45 14.20 6.69 -18.40
C SER A 45 15.41 6.87 -17.50
N ASP A 46 16.58 6.54 -18.06
CA ASP A 46 17.88 6.70 -17.42
C ASP A 46 18.00 5.96 -16.08
N LEU A 47 17.34 4.80 -15.93
CA LEU A 47 17.41 4.00 -14.70
C LEU A 47 18.82 3.44 -14.49
N PHE A 48 19.30 3.51 -13.26
CA PHE A 48 20.66 3.10 -12.91
C PHE A 48 20.68 2.22 -11.67
N VAL A 49 21.44 1.11 -11.75
CA VAL A 49 21.68 0.15 -10.65
C VAL A 49 23.18 -0.13 -10.58
N HIS A 50 23.76 -0.06 -9.38
CA HIS A 50 25.22 -0.16 -9.19
C HIS A 50 25.80 -1.58 -9.45
N ASP A 51 25.08 -2.66 -9.14
CA ASP A 51 25.54 -4.05 -9.32
C ASP A 51 24.47 -4.85 -10.08
N ASN A 52 24.53 -4.81 -11.41
CA ASN A 52 23.45 -5.31 -12.25
C ASN A 52 23.88 -6.47 -13.15
N LYS A 53 24.14 -7.63 -12.54
CA LYS A 53 24.57 -8.84 -13.28
C LYS A 53 23.46 -9.48 -14.11
N GLU A 54 22.19 -9.19 -13.82
CA GLU A 54 21.00 -9.81 -14.43
C GLU A 54 20.19 -8.85 -15.33
N GLY A 55 20.72 -7.67 -15.67
CA GLY A 55 19.98 -6.68 -16.44
C GLY A 55 18.98 -5.89 -15.59
N ILE A 56 18.62 -4.68 -16.05
CA ILE A 56 17.70 -3.79 -15.31
C ILE A 56 16.28 -4.24 -15.68
N ASN A 57 15.58 -4.88 -14.75
CA ASN A 57 14.25 -5.45 -14.96
C ASN A 57 13.19 -4.65 -14.18
N PRO A 58 12.89 -3.40 -14.56
CA PRO A 58 12.13 -2.51 -13.71
C PRO A 58 10.64 -2.86 -13.73
N TYR A 59 10.01 -2.68 -12.58
CA TYR A 59 8.57 -2.52 -12.45
C TYR A 59 8.27 -1.42 -11.44
N VAL A 60 7.07 -0.83 -11.52
CA VAL A 60 6.66 0.26 -10.64
C VAL A 60 5.60 -0.24 -9.67
N LYS A 61 5.88 -0.13 -8.38
CA LYS A 61 4.86 -0.26 -7.33
C LYS A 61 4.20 1.09 -7.10
N ILE A 62 2.89 1.10 -7.03
CA ILE A 62 2.06 2.27 -6.81
C ILE A 62 1.40 2.11 -5.46
N SER A 63 1.61 3.04 -4.54
CA SER A 63 1.01 3.05 -3.19
C SER A 63 0.27 4.35 -2.93
N LEU A 64 -0.74 4.31 -2.06
CA LEU A 64 -1.49 5.49 -1.62
C LEU A 64 -1.11 5.86 -0.19
N LEU A 65 -0.27 6.88 -0.05
CA LEU A 65 0.13 7.40 1.26
C LEU A 65 -1.00 8.21 1.90
N PRO A 66 -1.15 8.16 3.24
CA PRO A 66 -0.17 7.68 4.23
C PRO A 66 -0.16 6.16 4.48
N GLN A 67 -0.99 5.39 3.79
CA GLN A 67 -1.05 3.95 3.95
C GLN A 67 0.01 3.29 3.06
N LYS A 68 1.19 3.02 3.65
CA LYS A 68 2.40 2.53 2.99
C LYS A 68 2.31 1.15 2.30
N PHE A 69 1.11 0.62 2.01
CA PHE A 69 0.96 -0.63 1.28
C PHE A 69 0.87 -0.38 -0.23
N CYS A 70 1.42 -1.30 -1.02
CA CYS A 70 1.32 -1.30 -2.48
C CYS A 70 -0.14 -1.44 -2.90
N TRP A 71 -0.70 -0.50 -3.65
CA TRP A 71 -2.04 -0.58 -4.26
C TRP A 71 -2.01 -1.34 -5.59
N GLN A 72 -1.08 -1.03 -6.49
CA GLN A 72 -0.96 -1.66 -7.80
C GLN A 72 0.50 -1.80 -8.21
N LYS A 73 0.78 -2.67 -9.17
CA LYS A 73 2.11 -2.80 -9.76
C LYS A 73 2.00 -2.95 -11.27
N THR A 74 2.96 -2.40 -11.99
CA THR A 74 3.09 -2.67 -13.42
C THR A 74 3.60 -4.08 -13.67
N ARG A 75 3.54 -4.52 -14.92
CA ARG A 75 4.36 -5.65 -15.37
C ARG A 75 5.84 -5.29 -15.29
N ILE A 76 6.64 -6.35 -15.23
CA ILE A 76 8.10 -6.26 -15.31
C ILE A 76 8.45 -6.07 -16.78
N VAL A 77 9.30 -5.08 -17.05
CA VAL A 77 9.97 -4.93 -18.34
C VAL A 77 11.36 -5.51 -18.16
N GLU A 78 11.77 -6.43 -19.02
CA GLU A 78 13.07 -7.11 -18.92
C GLU A 78 14.17 -6.30 -19.60
N ASP A 79 15.36 -6.29 -18.99
CA ASP A 79 16.62 -5.74 -19.47
C ASP A 79 16.52 -4.38 -20.19
N SER A 80 15.91 -3.40 -19.52
CA SER A 80 15.65 -2.09 -20.11
C SER A 80 15.80 -0.94 -19.09
N PRO A 81 16.86 -0.10 -19.20
CA PRO A 81 16.99 1.14 -18.41
C PRO A 81 15.95 2.20 -18.82
N ASP A 82 15.39 2.11 -20.02
CA ASP A 82 14.36 3.00 -20.58
C ASP A 82 13.02 2.27 -20.75
N ALA A 83 12.54 1.67 -19.66
CA ALA A 83 11.34 0.82 -19.68
C ALA A 83 10.06 1.58 -20.04
N VAL A 84 9.32 1.07 -21.02
CA VAL A 84 7.99 1.56 -21.43
C VAL A 84 6.93 0.64 -20.84
N PHE A 85 6.07 1.19 -19.97
CA PHE A 85 5.01 0.44 -19.29
C PHE A 85 3.68 0.60 -20.00
N ASN A 86 3.23 1.84 -20.23
CA ASN A 86 1.92 2.20 -20.77
C ASN A 86 0.75 1.46 -20.10
N GLU A 87 0.77 1.38 -18.77
CA GLU A 87 -0.26 0.70 -17.97
C GLU A 87 -1.11 1.71 -17.22
N SER A 88 -2.43 1.57 -17.29
CA SER A 88 -3.41 2.40 -16.59
C SER A 88 -4.15 1.62 -15.51
N PHE A 89 -4.30 2.25 -14.36
CA PHE A 89 -4.99 1.72 -13.18
C PHE A 89 -6.06 2.71 -12.73
N VAL A 90 -7.24 2.24 -12.37
CA VAL A 90 -8.36 3.10 -11.95
C VAL A 90 -8.71 2.86 -10.50
N ILE A 91 -8.87 3.94 -9.74
CA ILE A 91 -9.36 3.94 -8.37
C ILE A 91 -10.77 4.52 -8.37
N SER A 92 -11.76 3.66 -8.19
CA SER A 92 -13.16 4.08 -8.07
C SER A 92 -13.48 4.56 -6.66
N GLY A 93 -14.47 5.46 -6.54
CA GLY A 93 -14.89 6.02 -5.26
C GLY A 93 -13.84 6.93 -4.61
N PHE A 94 -12.90 7.49 -5.37
CA PHE A 94 -11.90 8.44 -4.90
C PHE A 94 -12.50 9.85 -4.86
N SER A 95 -12.82 10.34 -3.66
CA SER A 95 -13.49 11.63 -3.49
C SER A 95 -12.53 12.83 -3.51
N LYS A 96 -13.07 14.04 -3.70
CA LYS A 96 -12.28 15.29 -3.77
C LYS A 96 -11.56 15.61 -2.45
N GLU A 97 -12.11 15.19 -1.32
CA GLU A 97 -11.47 15.34 0.00
C GLU A 97 -10.18 14.52 0.06
N ARG A 98 -10.18 13.32 -0.54
CA ARG A 98 -9.00 12.44 -0.56
C ARG A 98 -7.88 12.98 -1.43
N ILE A 99 -8.19 13.71 -2.51
CA ILE A 99 -7.18 14.41 -3.31
C ILE A 99 -6.34 15.37 -2.43
N ARG A 100 -6.92 15.96 -1.38
CA ARG A 100 -6.21 16.88 -0.48
C ARG A 100 -5.31 16.17 0.54
N GLU A 101 -5.69 14.95 0.94
CA GLU A 101 -5.03 14.23 2.05
C GLU A 101 -4.00 13.21 1.56
N TYR A 102 -4.16 12.66 0.35
CA TYR A 102 -3.38 11.52 -0.12
C TYR A 102 -2.21 11.95 -1.01
N LYS A 103 -1.19 11.09 -1.03
CA LYS A 103 -0.07 11.19 -1.97
C LYS A 103 0.06 9.85 -2.69
N LEU A 104 0.35 9.89 -3.99
CA LEU A 104 0.80 8.70 -4.69
C LEU A 104 2.28 8.49 -4.42
N SER A 105 2.65 7.26 -4.07
CA SER A 105 4.04 6.82 -4.02
C SER A 105 4.28 5.88 -5.19
N PHE A 106 5.26 6.22 -6.02
CA PHE A 106 5.77 5.35 -7.08
C PHE A 106 7.12 4.86 -6.65
N CYS A 107 7.29 3.55 -6.50
CA CYS A 107 8.54 2.91 -6.12
C CYS A 107 8.99 2.06 -7.29
N VAL A 108 10.11 2.44 -7.93
CA VAL A 108 10.69 1.74 -9.06
C VAL A 108 11.64 0.68 -8.52
N VAL A 109 11.34 -0.57 -8.81
CA VAL A 109 12.03 -1.74 -8.26
C VAL A 109 12.68 -2.50 -9.39
N ASN A 110 13.95 -2.88 -9.20
CA ASN A 110 14.62 -3.83 -10.06
C ASN A 110 14.22 -5.25 -9.66
N TYR A 111 13.58 -5.99 -10.57
CA TYR A 111 13.17 -7.35 -10.29
C TYR A 111 14.35 -8.33 -10.45
N HIS A 112 14.52 -9.18 -9.43
CA HIS A 112 15.44 -10.30 -9.46
C HIS A 112 14.73 -11.56 -8.95
N GLU A 113 14.81 -12.66 -9.70
CA GLU A 113 14.14 -13.91 -9.36
C GLU A 113 14.63 -14.45 -8.00
N TYR A 114 15.93 -14.32 -7.72
CA TYR A 114 16.54 -14.77 -6.47
C TYR A 114 16.08 -13.98 -5.23
N PHE A 115 15.68 -12.72 -5.39
CA PHE A 115 15.25 -11.87 -4.29
C PHE A 115 13.75 -12.01 -3.97
N LYS A 116 13.01 -12.84 -4.72
CA LYS A 116 11.57 -13.10 -4.50
C LYS A 116 11.25 -13.55 -3.07
N GLU A 117 12.20 -14.22 -2.40
CA GLU A 117 12.07 -14.71 -1.02
C GLU A 117 12.73 -13.81 0.02
N ARG A 118 13.49 -12.78 -0.39
CA ARG A 118 14.11 -11.84 0.53
C ARG A 118 13.10 -10.74 0.88
N TYR A 119 13.08 -10.37 2.16
CA TYR A 119 12.18 -9.34 2.70
C TYR A 119 12.41 -7.91 2.16
N ALA A 120 13.44 -7.70 1.32
CA ALA A 120 13.79 -6.39 0.78
C ALA A 120 13.74 -6.43 -0.74
N ASP A 121 12.88 -5.60 -1.33
CA ASP A 121 12.88 -5.35 -2.77
C ASP A 121 14.12 -4.51 -3.15
N ASP A 122 14.73 -4.75 -4.32
CA ASP A 122 15.84 -3.93 -4.81
C ASP A 122 15.31 -2.63 -5.42
N VAL A 123 15.10 -1.63 -4.58
CA VAL A 123 14.49 -0.37 -4.99
C VAL A 123 15.53 0.55 -5.64
N ILE A 124 15.29 0.92 -6.90
CA ILE A 124 16.08 1.90 -7.65
C ILE A 124 15.83 3.31 -7.11
N GLY A 125 14.56 3.65 -6.90
CA GLY A 125 14.17 4.94 -6.32
C GLY A 125 12.68 5.08 -6.16
N GLU A 126 12.26 6.16 -5.50
CA GLU A 126 10.86 6.46 -5.24
C GLU A 126 10.46 7.88 -5.65
N ILE A 127 9.17 8.12 -5.84
CA ILE A 127 8.55 9.44 -6.04
C ILE A 127 7.35 9.52 -5.11
N HIS A 128 7.24 10.58 -4.31
CA HIS A 128 6.02 10.90 -3.57
C HIS A 128 5.35 12.12 -4.18
N PHE A 129 4.25 11.90 -4.90
CA PHE A 129 3.48 12.93 -5.56
C PHE A 129 2.22 13.28 -4.74
N PRO A 130 2.15 14.47 -4.12
CA PRO A 130 0.94 14.94 -3.45
C PRO A 130 -0.21 15.12 -4.44
N LEU A 131 -1.35 14.45 -4.21
CA LEU A 131 -2.50 14.57 -5.12
C LEU A 131 -3.11 15.98 -5.09
N SER A 132 -2.84 16.77 -4.05
CA SER A 132 -3.26 18.17 -3.96
C SER A 132 -2.69 19.05 -5.08
N GLU A 133 -1.61 18.62 -5.74
CA GLU A 133 -1.05 19.29 -6.92
C GLU A 133 -1.95 19.18 -8.16
N LEU A 134 -2.93 18.27 -8.18
CA LEU A 134 -3.89 18.15 -9.29
C LEU A 134 -4.83 19.35 -9.44
N LYS A 135 -4.72 20.39 -8.59
CA LYS A 135 -5.44 21.69 -8.67
C LYS A 135 -6.84 21.57 -9.30
N VAL A 136 -7.68 20.70 -8.74
CA VAL A 136 -9.04 20.43 -9.25
C VAL A 136 -9.88 21.71 -9.11
N PRO A 137 -10.24 22.42 -10.19
CA PRO A 137 -11.06 23.62 -10.10
C PRO A 137 -12.46 23.28 -9.59
N ASP A 138 -13.11 24.20 -8.88
CA ASP A 138 -14.49 23.95 -8.39
C ASP A 138 -15.52 23.88 -9.53
N ASP A 139 -15.21 24.50 -10.68
CA ASP A 139 -16.07 24.61 -11.85
C ASP A 139 -15.87 23.50 -12.90
N LYS A 140 -14.92 22.58 -12.69
CA LYS A 140 -14.59 21.52 -13.66
C LYS A 140 -14.68 20.13 -13.07
N SER A 141 -15.29 19.23 -13.84
CA SER A 141 -15.50 17.82 -13.46
C SER A 141 -14.30 16.92 -13.73
N THR A 142 -13.39 17.30 -14.62
CA THR A 142 -12.26 16.48 -15.04
C THR A 142 -10.96 17.28 -15.05
N VAL A 143 -9.88 16.65 -14.55
CA VAL A 143 -8.51 17.20 -14.64
C VAL A 143 -7.54 16.10 -15.00
N SER A 144 -6.63 16.41 -15.92
CA SER A 144 -5.55 15.53 -16.34
C SER A 144 -4.20 16.21 -16.15
N LEU A 145 -3.23 15.47 -15.63
CA LEU A 145 -1.85 15.88 -15.44
C LEU A 145 -0.94 14.83 -16.05
N THR A 146 0.01 15.23 -16.88
CA THR A 146 1.14 14.39 -17.31
C THR A 146 2.44 15.06 -16.90
N ARG A 147 3.32 14.31 -16.23
CA ARG A 147 4.55 14.86 -15.66
C ARG A 147 5.71 13.85 -15.70
N TRP A 148 6.91 14.39 -15.93
CA TRP A 148 8.17 13.75 -15.55
C TRP A 148 8.57 14.13 -14.13
N THR A 149 9.03 13.16 -13.36
CA THR A 149 9.62 13.41 -12.04
C THR A 149 10.86 12.56 -11.85
N ASP A 150 11.94 13.18 -11.37
CA ASP A 150 13.19 12.49 -11.02
C ASP A 150 12.97 11.54 -9.82
N LEU A 151 13.56 10.34 -9.90
CA LEU A 151 13.57 9.40 -8.80
C LEU A 151 14.47 9.91 -7.70
N ARG A 152 14.04 9.74 -6.45
CA ARG A 152 14.88 10.03 -5.28
C ARG A 152 15.28 8.73 -4.57
N PRO A 153 16.43 8.72 -3.87
CA PRO A 153 16.81 7.58 -3.04
C PRO A 153 15.72 7.26 -2.02
N VAL A 154 15.50 5.97 -1.77
CA VAL A 154 14.65 5.55 -0.66
C VAL A 154 15.34 5.95 0.64
N ALA A 155 14.61 6.60 1.54
CA ALA A 155 15.08 6.82 2.89
C ALA A 155 15.31 5.43 3.52
N SER A 156 16.58 5.02 3.61
CA SER A 156 16.95 3.66 3.99
C SER A 156 16.49 3.37 5.41
N SER A 157 15.39 2.62 5.57
CA SER A 157 15.17 1.78 6.76
C SER A 157 15.94 0.46 6.56
N LYS A 158 17.25 0.57 6.35
CA LYS A 158 18.17 -0.56 6.54
C LYS A 158 18.32 -0.79 8.04
N SER A 159 17.24 -1.17 8.71
CA SER A 159 17.33 -1.84 10.00
C SER A 159 17.32 -3.33 9.71
N ASP A 160 18.25 -4.07 10.29
CA ASP A 160 18.16 -5.53 10.40
C ASP A 160 16.72 -5.94 10.78
N PRO A 161 16.24 -7.14 10.36
CA PRO A 161 14.90 -7.59 10.70
C PRO A 161 14.75 -7.66 12.23
N VAL A 162 14.21 -6.59 12.81
CA VAL A 162 13.86 -6.52 14.23
C VAL A 162 12.67 -7.44 14.40
N ASP A 163 12.79 -8.45 15.26
CA ASP A 163 11.65 -9.30 15.61
C ASP A 163 10.65 -8.46 16.43
N LEU A 164 9.56 -8.05 15.78
CA LEU A 164 8.50 -7.24 16.38
C LEU A 164 7.41 -8.10 17.04
N GLY A 165 7.52 -9.42 16.96
CA GLY A 165 6.53 -10.38 17.45
C GLY A 165 5.56 -10.86 16.38
N GLU A 166 4.53 -11.59 16.80
CA GLU A 166 3.55 -12.23 15.91
C GLU A 166 2.11 -12.03 16.39
N VAL A 167 1.18 -11.83 15.47
CA VAL A 167 -0.26 -11.76 15.74
C VAL A 167 -0.97 -13.00 15.20
N CYS A 168 -1.86 -13.57 16.00
CA CYS A 168 -2.78 -14.63 15.61
C CYS A 168 -4.12 -14.03 15.22
N VAL A 169 -4.56 -14.31 13.99
CA VAL A 169 -5.80 -13.78 13.40
C VAL A 169 -6.60 -14.93 12.81
N SER A 170 -7.93 -14.91 12.99
CA SER A 170 -8.86 -15.78 12.27
C SER A 170 -9.70 -15.01 11.27
N LEU A 171 -9.73 -15.48 10.02
CA LEU A 171 -10.52 -14.91 8.93
C LEU A 171 -11.65 -15.85 8.51
N CYS A 172 -12.79 -15.27 8.17
CA CYS A 172 -13.94 -15.98 7.61
C CYS A 172 -14.71 -15.05 6.67
N PHE A 173 -14.86 -15.44 5.41
CA PHE A 173 -15.69 -14.70 4.45
C PHE A 173 -17.00 -15.45 4.17
N ARG A 174 -18.11 -14.73 4.25
CA ARG A 174 -19.45 -15.24 3.92
C ARG A 174 -19.94 -14.54 2.65
N PRO A 175 -19.83 -15.18 1.47
CA PRO A 175 -20.11 -14.53 0.20
C PRO A 175 -21.59 -14.13 0.06
N PHE A 176 -22.52 -14.98 0.48
CA PHE A 176 -23.96 -14.71 0.37
C PHE A 176 -24.44 -13.50 1.18
N SER A 177 -23.84 -13.27 2.35
CA SER A 177 -24.19 -12.12 3.19
C SER A 177 -23.21 -10.93 3.04
N GLY A 178 -22.25 -11.02 2.12
CA GLY A 178 -21.23 -9.98 1.90
C GLY A 178 -20.47 -9.59 3.16
N ARG A 179 -20.07 -10.58 3.98
CA ARG A 179 -19.52 -10.33 5.33
C ARG A 179 -18.16 -10.95 5.51
N LEU A 180 -17.16 -10.11 5.73
CA LEU A 180 -15.82 -10.49 6.17
C LEU A 180 -15.75 -10.40 7.70
N ILE A 181 -15.37 -11.49 8.34
CA ILE A 181 -15.25 -11.60 9.78
C ILE A 181 -13.77 -11.76 10.12
N VAL A 182 -13.22 -10.78 10.82
CA VAL A 182 -11.83 -10.77 11.29
C VAL A 182 -11.84 -10.91 12.80
N THR A 183 -11.23 -11.97 13.32
CA THR A 183 -11.08 -12.20 14.75
C THR A 183 -9.62 -11.99 15.12
N VAL A 184 -9.35 -10.99 15.96
CA VAL A 184 -8.01 -10.81 16.52
C VAL A 184 -7.93 -11.64 17.80
N THR A 185 -7.12 -12.69 17.77
CA THR A 185 -7.04 -13.65 18.87
C THR A 185 -6.05 -13.16 19.92
N LYS A 186 -4.76 -13.08 19.58
CA LYS A 186 -3.69 -12.69 20.50
C LYS A 186 -2.44 -12.24 19.76
N ILE A 187 -1.54 -11.55 20.44
CA ILE A 187 -0.17 -11.31 19.99
C ILE A 187 0.79 -12.07 20.91
N GLN A 188 1.92 -12.51 20.36
CA GLN A 188 3.01 -13.12 21.09
C GLN A 188 4.35 -12.42 20.77
N GLY A 189 5.15 -12.16 21.80
CA GLY A 189 6.54 -11.74 21.64
C GLY A 189 6.74 -10.32 21.12
N LEU A 190 5.88 -9.35 21.48
CA LEU A 190 6.13 -7.94 21.12
C LEU A 190 7.53 -7.51 21.56
N SER A 191 8.28 -6.86 20.65
CA SER A 191 9.67 -6.45 20.88
C SER A 191 9.85 -5.65 22.18
N LYS A 192 10.90 -5.99 22.94
CA LYS A 192 11.26 -5.27 24.18
C LYS A 192 11.74 -3.83 23.95
N VAL A 193 12.06 -3.44 22.71
CA VAL A 193 12.32 -2.03 22.35
C VAL A 193 11.06 -1.18 22.57
N ALA A 194 9.87 -1.80 22.58
CA ALA A 194 8.61 -1.19 22.99
C ALA A 194 8.39 -1.14 24.52
N CYS A 195 9.34 -1.60 25.34
CA CYS A 195 9.05 -2.07 26.70
C CYS A 195 9.76 -1.29 27.81
N LEU A 196 9.05 -0.26 28.30
CA LEU A 196 8.83 -0.06 29.73
C LEU A 196 7.34 0.24 30.06
N VAL A 197 6.51 0.58 29.05
CA VAL A 197 5.13 1.05 29.27
C VAL A 197 4.16 0.75 28.11
N SER A 198 4.17 -0.47 27.55
CA SER A 198 3.30 -0.82 26.42
C SER A 198 1.88 -1.21 26.85
N ASP A 199 0.90 -0.41 26.44
CA ASP A 199 -0.52 -0.74 26.49
C ASP A 199 -1.02 -1.02 25.05
N PRO A 200 -0.72 -2.21 24.47
CA PRO A 200 -0.98 -2.49 23.07
C PRO A 200 -2.47 -2.62 22.73
N TYR A 201 -2.81 -2.10 21.55
CA TYR A 201 -4.07 -2.34 20.86
C TYR A 201 -3.81 -2.42 19.36
N ILE A 202 -4.72 -3.05 18.63
CA ILE A 202 -4.64 -3.15 17.18
C ILE A 202 -5.68 -2.23 16.56
N LYS A 203 -5.23 -1.36 15.65
CA LYS A 203 -6.08 -0.63 14.73
C LYS A 203 -6.27 -1.47 13.48
N LEU A 204 -7.48 -1.95 13.27
CA LEU A 204 -7.89 -2.62 12.04
C LEU A 204 -8.37 -1.56 11.04
N SER A 205 -7.86 -1.62 9.82
CA SER A 205 -8.35 -0.79 8.71
C SER A 205 -8.59 -1.67 7.50
N LEU A 206 -9.81 -1.62 6.97
CA LEU A 206 -10.20 -2.32 5.75
C LEU A 206 -10.02 -1.38 4.57
N TYR A 207 -9.37 -1.86 3.53
CA TYR A 207 -9.19 -1.17 2.26
C TYR A 207 -9.76 -2.00 1.12
N CYS A 208 -10.27 -1.33 0.09
CA CYS A 208 -10.56 -1.92 -1.22
C CYS A 208 -9.93 -1.00 -2.25
N ASP A 209 -9.13 -1.53 -3.17
CA ASP A 209 -8.43 -0.74 -4.20
C ASP A 209 -7.64 0.45 -3.63
N GLY A 210 -6.95 0.22 -2.51
CA GLY A 210 -6.16 1.26 -1.84
C GLY A 210 -6.97 2.30 -1.05
N VAL A 211 -8.30 2.29 -1.20
CA VAL A 211 -9.21 3.19 -0.51
C VAL A 211 -9.66 2.59 0.82
N ARG A 212 -9.57 3.36 1.91
CA ARG A 212 -10.07 2.92 3.22
C ARG A 212 -11.60 2.91 3.25
N LEU A 213 -12.18 1.74 3.52
CA LEU A 213 -13.62 1.56 3.67
C LEU A 213 -14.09 1.67 5.13
N SER A 214 -13.36 1.05 6.06
CA SER A 214 -13.74 1.04 7.47
C SER A 214 -12.55 0.97 8.40
N LYS A 215 -12.76 1.38 9.66
CA LYS A 215 -11.78 1.28 10.74
C LYS A 215 -12.43 0.73 12.00
N ALA A 216 -11.68 -0.06 12.75
CA ALA A 216 -12.07 -0.54 14.06
C ALA A 216 -10.82 -0.69 14.94
N ASN A 217 -10.98 -0.66 16.26
CA ASN A 217 -9.88 -0.85 17.19
C ASN A 217 -10.23 -1.99 18.15
N THR A 218 -9.23 -2.78 18.54
CA THR A 218 -9.36 -3.65 19.71
C THR A 218 -9.39 -2.84 20.99
N ARG A 219 -9.78 -3.47 22.09
CA ARG A 219 -9.54 -2.92 23.42
C ARG A 219 -8.05 -2.81 23.69
N VAL A 220 -7.69 -1.85 24.53
CA VAL A 220 -6.32 -1.68 25.02
C VAL A 220 -6.04 -2.73 26.09
N LYS A 221 -4.94 -3.47 25.95
CA LYS A 221 -4.47 -4.43 26.96
C LYS A 221 -3.28 -3.81 27.68
N ARG A 222 -3.35 -3.72 29.01
CA ARG A 222 -2.36 -2.96 29.79
C ARG A 222 -1.12 -3.78 30.10
N ARG A 223 0.05 -3.15 30.00
CA ARG A 223 1.36 -3.67 30.48
C ARG A 223 1.63 -5.13 30.09
N THR A 224 1.43 -5.47 28.83
CA THR A 224 1.68 -6.83 28.34
C THR A 224 2.32 -6.82 26.95
N LEU A 225 3.25 -7.73 26.73
CA LEU A 225 3.85 -8.02 25.43
C LEU A 225 3.17 -9.20 24.73
N ASN A 226 2.23 -9.87 25.40
CA ASN A 226 1.47 -11.01 24.89
C ASN A 226 -0.05 -10.78 25.11
N PRO A 227 -0.63 -9.71 24.54
CA PRO A 227 -2.04 -9.40 24.74
C PRO A 227 -2.95 -10.45 24.12
N ILE A 228 -4.00 -10.83 24.84
CA ILE A 228 -5.10 -11.68 24.35
C ILE A 228 -6.33 -10.80 24.18
N TYR A 229 -6.85 -10.73 22.96
CA TYR A 229 -8.00 -9.91 22.59
C TYR A 229 -9.27 -10.76 22.49
N ASN A 230 -9.25 -11.81 21.65
CA ASN A 230 -10.43 -12.61 21.28
C ASN A 230 -11.61 -11.73 20.80
N GLU A 231 -11.30 -10.67 20.04
CA GLU A 231 -12.27 -9.68 19.58
C GLU A 231 -12.65 -9.92 18.12
N LYS A 232 -13.96 -9.92 17.84
CA LYS A 232 -14.53 -10.19 16.52
C LYS A 232 -15.00 -8.90 15.84
N PHE A 233 -14.48 -8.63 14.65
CA PHE A 233 -14.86 -7.50 13.81
C PHE A 233 -15.58 -7.99 12.58
N ASN A 234 -16.65 -7.30 12.21
CA ASN A 234 -17.47 -7.65 11.07
C ASN A 234 -17.45 -6.48 10.10
N PHE A 235 -17.03 -6.77 8.86
CA PHE A 235 -16.99 -5.80 7.80
C PHE A 235 -17.90 -6.23 6.66
N ASN A 236 -18.55 -5.25 6.04
CA ASN A 236 -19.35 -5.46 4.85
C ASN A 236 -18.43 -5.37 3.63
N VAL A 237 -18.26 -6.49 2.92
CA VAL A 237 -17.41 -6.63 1.73
C VAL A 237 -18.17 -7.53 0.76
N THR A 238 -18.47 -7.02 -0.44
CA THR A 238 -19.17 -7.83 -1.44
C THR A 238 -18.24 -8.90 -2.03
N ALA A 239 -18.82 -9.90 -2.70
CA ALA A 239 -18.03 -10.93 -3.39
C ALA A 239 -17.11 -10.32 -4.46
N ASP A 240 -17.52 -9.23 -5.12
CA ASP A 240 -16.70 -8.55 -6.13
C ASP A 240 -15.56 -7.74 -5.52
N GLN A 241 -15.74 -7.22 -4.30
CA GLN A 241 -14.73 -6.41 -3.60
C GLN A 241 -13.63 -7.27 -2.96
N ILE A 242 -13.92 -8.54 -2.61
CA ILE A 242 -13.04 -9.35 -1.77
C ILE A 242 -11.67 -9.61 -2.41
N SER A 243 -11.60 -9.68 -3.75
CA SER A 243 -10.36 -9.87 -4.51
C SER A 243 -9.42 -8.67 -4.41
N HIS A 244 -9.96 -7.47 -4.20
CA HIS A 244 -9.23 -6.20 -4.10
C HIS A 244 -9.15 -5.67 -2.66
N THR A 245 -9.59 -6.48 -1.70
CA THR A 245 -9.68 -6.09 -0.30
C THR A 245 -8.39 -6.41 0.45
N THR A 246 -7.93 -5.46 1.25
CA THR A 246 -6.79 -5.61 2.17
C THR A 246 -7.22 -5.23 3.59
N VAL A 247 -6.92 -6.09 4.56
CA VAL A 247 -7.04 -5.81 5.99
C VAL A 247 -5.67 -5.47 6.55
N ALA A 248 -5.51 -4.24 7.04
CA ALA A 248 -4.31 -3.78 7.72
C ALA A 248 -4.51 -3.82 9.23
N LEU A 249 -3.70 -4.60 9.94
CA LEU A 249 -3.66 -4.68 11.40
C LEU A 249 -2.42 -3.94 11.91
N ARG A 250 -2.61 -2.68 12.31
CA ARG A 250 -1.52 -1.85 12.85
C ARG A 250 -1.49 -1.95 14.37
N VAL A 251 -0.39 -2.48 14.91
CA VAL A 251 -0.17 -2.56 16.35
C VAL A 251 0.31 -1.20 16.85
N ALA A 252 -0.34 -0.66 17.87
CA ALA A 252 -0.03 0.65 18.43
C ALA A 252 0.01 0.61 19.96
N ASN A 253 0.73 1.55 20.56
CA ASN A 253 0.78 1.75 22.00
C ASN A 253 -0.14 2.92 22.41
N HIS A 254 -1.03 2.71 23.39
CA HIS A 254 -2.01 3.73 23.80
C HIS A 254 -1.43 4.87 24.65
N ARG A 255 -0.30 4.67 25.34
CA ARG A 255 0.18 5.62 26.36
C ARG A 255 0.82 6.89 25.82
N GLU A 256 1.33 6.87 24.59
CA GLU A 256 1.95 8.04 23.98
C GLU A 256 1.06 8.55 22.86
N ALA A 257 0.57 9.78 23.00
CA ALA A 257 -0.32 10.41 22.03
C ALA A 257 0.27 10.44 20.60
N HIS A 258 1.59 10.33 20.46
CA HIS A 258 2.36 10.36 19.20
C HIS A 258 3.32 9.16 19.05
N SER A 259 3.07 8.05 19.76
CA SER A 259 3.89 6.84 19.61
C SER A 259 3.84 6.32 18.17
N PRO A 260 4.99 6.04 17.53
CA PRO A 260 5.01 5.36 16.24
C PRO A 260 4.34 3.98 16.39
N SER A 261 3.77 3.46 15.29
CA SER A 261 3.24 2.09 15.31
C SER A 261 4.35 1.11 15.65
N LEU A 262 3.98 0.09 16.44
CA LEU A 262 4.88 -1.01 16.78
C LEU A 262 5.09 -1.96 15.61
N GLY A 263 4.19 -1.92 14.63
CA GLY A 263 4.31 -2.60 13.35
C GLY A 263 2.95 -2.87 12.71
N LEU A 264 2.99 -3.58 11.59
CA LEU A 264 1.88 -3.79 10.68
C LEU A 264 1.84 -5.25 10.21
N VAL A 265 0.63 -5.79 10.10
CA VAL A 265 0.33 -7.02 9.37
C VAL A 265 -0.70 -6.72 8.31
N LEU A 266 -0.43 -7.16 7.08
CA LEU A 266 -1.38 -7.11 5.97
C LEU A 266 -1.94 -8.50 5.69
N LEU A 267 -3.25 -8.57 5.45
CA LEU A 267 -3.98 -9.75 4.98
C LEU A 267 -4.80 -9.34 3.76
N GLY A 268 -4.85 -10.17 2.71
CA GLY A 268 -5.61 -9.87 1.49
C GLY A 268 -4.77 -9.40 0.33
N TYR A 269 -5.37 -8.63 -0.57
CA TYR A 269 -4.81 -8.33 -1.90
C TYR A 269 -3.35 -7.84 -1.87
N ASN A 270 -2.99 -6.99 -0.90
CA ASN A 270 -1.64 -6.42 -0.79
C ASN A 270 -0.72 -7.17 0.18
N SER A 271 -1.15 -8.32 0.70
CA SER A 271 -0.34 -9.12 1.61
C SER A 271 0.63 -10.04 0.87
N ARG A 272 1.68 -10.46 1.58
CA ARG A 272 2.68 -11.42 1.11
C ARG A 272 2.81 -12.58 2.10
N GLY A 273 3.42 -13.68 1.67
CA GLY A 273 3.70 -14.85 2.52
C GLY A 273 2.47 -15.34 3.28
N SER A 274 2.58 -15.45 4.61
CA SER A 274 1.55 -16.05 5.45
C SER A 274 0.19 -15.32 5.37
N GLY A 275 0.19 -14.01 5.15
CA GLY A 275 -1.04 -13.22 5.00
C GLY A 275 -1.82 -13.59 3.73
N GLN A 276 -1.09 -13.78 2.62
CA GLN A 276 -1.68 -14.16 1.34
C GLN A 276 -2.16 -15.61 1.37
N GLU A 277 -1.37 -16.50 1.98
CA GLU A 277 -1.74 -17.91 2.15
C GLU A 277 -3.02 -18.07 2.99
N GLN A 278 -3.16 -17.30 4.08
CA GLN A 278 -4.39 -17.33 4.88
C GLN A 278 -5.59 -16.78 4.11
N TRP A 279 -5.41 -15.68 3.37
CA TRP A 279 -6.48 -15.08 2.59
C TRP A 279 -6.99 -16.04 1.52
N HIS A 280 -6.08 -16.69 0.80
CA HIS A 280 -6.41 -17.72 -0.18
C HIS A 280 -7.17 -18.89 0.46
N GLY A 281 -6.66 -19.45 1.56
CA GLY A 281 -7.34 -20.53 2.29
C GLY A 281 -8.74 -20.13 2.81
N MET A 282 -8.95 -18.86 3.17
CA MET A 282 -10.27 -18.34 3.52
C MET A 282 -11.23 -18.34 2.32
N LEU A 283 -10.76 -17.92 1.14
CA LEU A 283 -11.56 -17.88 -0.08
C LEU A 283 -11.94 -19.28 -0.57
N GLU A 284 -11.02 -20.25 -0.46
CA GLU A 284 -11.27 -21.65 -0.81
C GLU A 284 -12.19 -22.38 0.18
N SER A 285 -12.34 -21.85 1.40
CA SER A 285 -13.21 -22.41 2.44
C SER A 285 -14.30 -21.42 2.88
N PRO A 286 -15.31 -21.10 2.03
CA PRO A 286 -16.35 -20.14 2.36
C PRO A 286 -17.05 -20.47 3.68
N SER A 287 -17.34 -19.44 4.48
CA SER A 287 -17.96 -19.55 5.81
C SER A 287 -17.18 -20.33 6.87
N ARG A 288 -15.99 -20.86 6.56
CA ARG A 288 -15.09 -21.47 7.52
C ARG A 288 -14.17 -20.41 8.13
N HIS A 289 -13.81 -20.61 9.39
CA HIS A 289 -12.78 -19.83 10.06
C HIS A 289 -11.40 -20.43 9.79
N ILE A 290 -10.49 -19.64 9.22
CA ILE A 290 -9.08 -19.99 8.99
C ILE A 290 -8.24 -19.16 9.95
N GLU A 291 -7.56 -19.78 10.91
CA GLU A 291 -6.70 -19.11 11.88
C GLU A 291 -5.22 -19.31 11.54
N LYS A 292 -4.42 -18.24 11.63
CA LYS A 292 -2.98 -18.28 11.33
C LYS A 292 -2.21 -17.22 12.11
N TRP A 293 -0.92 -17.48 12.28
CA TRP A 293 0.05 -16.54 12.84
C TRP A 293 0.75 -15.73 11.75
N HIS A 294 1.00 -14.46 12.03
CA HIS A 294 1.66 -13.53 11.13
C HIS A 294 2.72 -12.73 11.88
N LYS A 295 3.93 -12.68 11.30
CA LYS A 295 4.99 -11.79 11.77
C LYS A 295 4.55 -10.34 11.65
N ILE A 296 4.77 -9.57 12.70
CA ILE A 296 4.61 -8.13 12.70
C ILE A 296 5.80 -7.54 11.97
N LEU A 297 5.54 -6.73 10.95
CA LEU A 297 6.58 -6.10 10.14
C LEU A 297 6.64 -4.59 10.45
N PRO A 298 7.80 -3.94 10.28
CA PRO A 298 7.87 -2.47 10.28
C PRO A 298 6.91 -1.88 9.25
N ASP A 299 6.32 -0.72 9.53
CA ASP A 299 5.36 -0.04 8.63
C ASP A 299 5.91 0.25 7.22
N ASP A 300 7.24 0.24 7.05
CA ASP A 300 7.94 0.52 5.79
C ASP A 300 8.19 -0.73 4.94
N LEU A 301 8.07 -1.92 5.55
CA LEU A 301 8.36 -3.22 4.92
C LEU A 301 7.10 -4.08 4.70
N ALA A 302 5.96 -3.61 5.19
CA ALA A 302 4.70 -4.36 5.26
C ALA A 302 3.84 -4.24 4.00
#